data_AF-A0A5Q4E6M1-F1
#
_entry.id   AF-A0A5Q4E6M1-F1
#
_cell.length_a   1.000
_cell.length_b   1.000
_cell.length_c   1.000
_cell.angle_alpha   90.00
_cell.angle_beta   90.00
_cell.angle_gamma   90.00
#
_symmetry.space_group_name_H-M   'P 1'
#
loop_
_entity.id
_entity.type
_entity.pdbx_description
1 polymer ?
#
loop_
_entity_poly.entity_id
_entity_poly.type
_entity_poly.pdbx_seq_one_letter_code
_entity_poly.pdbx_strand_id
1 'polypeptide(L)'
;MPGERIGMIAQEVAEVFPDWVDEAGDGYLRLTYRGFEALVVEALRELREEKDAEIARLREEKDREINQLKADYLEMQENVINIELILLTLIK
;
A
#
# COMPACT_ATOMS: atom_id res chain seq x y z
N MET A 1 11.60 25.69 26.64
CA MET A 1 12.38 24.51 27.05
C MET A 1 13.15 24.00 25.84
N PRO A 2 14.45 23.67 25.91
CA PRO A 2 15.13 23.00 24.82
C PRO A 2 14.83 21.51 24.91
N GLY A 3 13.84 21.04 24.14
CA GLY A 3 13.63 19.60 23.90
C GLY A 3 14.38 19.18 22.64
N GLU A 4 14.72 17.89 22.52
CA GLU A 4 15.22 17.32 21.27
C GLU A 4 14.22 17.64 20.15
N ARG A 5 14.71 18.33 19.13
CA ARG A 5 13.95 18.59 17.91
C ARG A 5 14.47 17.65 16.86
N ILE A 6 13.60 16.74 16.42
CA ILE A 6 13.84 15.98 15.18
C ILE A 6 13.70 16.98 14.03
N GLY A 7 14.73 17.06 13.20
CA GLY A 7 14.80 18.01 12.10
C GLY A 7 15.81 17.56 11.05
N MET A 8 15.96 18.34 9.99
CA MET A 8 16.91 18.10 8.93
C MET A 8 18.10 19.06 9.06
N ILE A 9 19.27 18.67 8.56
CA ILE A 9 20.46 19.53 8.52
C ILE A 9 20.33 20.46 7.31
N ALA A 10 20.35 21.77 7.54
CA ALA A 10 20.13 22.77 6.48
C ALA A 10 21.16 22.66 5.34
N GLN A 11 22.39 22.28 5.65
CA GLN A 11 23.46 22.06 4.67
C GLN A 11 23.15 20.87 3.74
N GLU A 12 22.66 19.76 4.30
CA GLU A 12 22.28 18.58 3.51
C GLU A 12 21.04 18.87 2.64
N VAL A 13 20.08 19.61 3.19
CA VAL A 13 18.90 20.02 2.42
C VAL A 13 19.28 20.98 1.30
N ALA A 14 20.26 21.89 1.50
CA ALA A 14 20.70 22.81 0.46
C ALA A 14 21.26 22.10 -0.79
N GLU A 15 21.78 20.88 -0.66
CA GLU A 15 22.28 20.09 -1.80
C GLU A 15 21.15 19.60 -2.72
N VAL A 16 19.96 19.38 -2.17
CA VAL A 16 18.81 18.79 -2.89
C VAL A 16 17.71 19.81 -3.16
N PHE A 17 17.46 20.70 -2.21
CA PHE A 17 16.41 21.74 -2.22
C PHE A 17 17.00 23.09 -1.77
N PRO A 18 17.82 23.75 -2.60
CA PRO A 18 18.48 25.02 -2.24
C PRO A 18 17.50 26.14 -1.89
N ASP A 19 16.33 26.18 -2.55
CA ASP A 19 15.28 27.18 -2.29
C ASP A 19 14.61 27.03 -0.92
N TRP A 20 14.87 25.93 -0.21
CA TRP A 20 14.35 25.67 1.14
C TRP A 20 15.29 26.15 2.23
N VAL A 21 16.37 26.83 1.88
CA VAL A 21 17.39 27.26 2.84
C VAL A 21 17.65 28.75 2.67
N ASP A 22 17.77 29.46 3.79
CA ASP A 22 18.07 30.89 3.80
C ASP A 22 19.16 31.19 4.83
N GLU A 23 20.02 32.17 4.53
CA GLU A 23 21.07 32.60 5.45
C GLU A 23 20.50 33.61 6.45
N ALA A 24 20.58 33.28 7.74
CA ALA A 24 20.19 34.22 8.78
C ALA A 24 21.28 35.27 9.02
N GLY A 25 20.90 36.41 9.62
CA GLY A 25 21.83 37.51 9.89
C GLY A 25 22.99 37.18 10.87
N ASP A 26 23.02 35.97 11.41
CA ASP A 26 24.09 35.40 12.23
C ASP A 26 25.08 34.53 11.41
N GLY A 27 24.89 34.41 10.09
CA GLY A 27 25.72 33.62 9.17
C GLY A 27 25.39 32.13 9.12
N TYR A 28 24.32 31.69 9.79
CA TYR A 28 23.88 30.29 9.78
C TYR A 28 22.74 30.05 8.79
N LEU A 29 22.81 28.91 8.08
CA LEU A 29 21.73 28.44 7.21
C LEU A 29 20.55 27.92 8.02
N ARG A 30 19.33 28.28 7.61
CA ARG A 30 18.07 27.85 8.23
C ARG A 30 17.11 27.31 7.18
N LEU A 31 16.36 26.27 7.57
CA LEU A 31 15.29 25.73 6.73
C LEU A 31 14.11 26.70 6.70
N THR A 32 13.68 27.05 5.50
CA THR A 32 12.42 27.70 5.22
C THR A 32 11.55 26.65 4.51
N TYR A 33 10.61 26.05 5.22
CA TYR A 33 9.74 24.97 4.72
C TYR A 33 8.76 25.43 3.61
N ARG A 34 9.09 26.47 2.84
CA ARG A 34 8.21 27.07 1.85
C ARG A 34 7.88 26.05 0.76
N GLY A 35 6.61 25.69 0.67
CA GLY A 35 6.12 24.74 -0.33
C GLY A 35 6.40 23.27 0.02
N PHE A 36 7.01 22.99 1.17
CA PHE A 36 7.16 21.63 1.69
C PHE A 36 5.79 21.00 1.94
N GLU A 37 4.84 21.78 2.50
CA GLU A 37 3.49 21.28 2.78
C GLU A 37 2.76 20.88 1.50
N ALA A 38 2.94 21.63 0.41
CA ALA A 38 2.35 21.30 -0.89
C ALA A 38 2.96 20.02 -1.48
N LEU A 39 4.29 19.86 -1.43
CA LEU A 39 4.95 18.63 -1.87
C LEU A 39 4.54 17.42 -1.05
N VAL A 40 4.43 17.57 0.28
CA VAL A 40 3.98 16.48 1.16
C VAL A 40 2.53 16.10 0.87
N VAL A 41 1.65 17.08 0.64
CA VAL A 41 0.25 16.81 0.28
C VAL A 41 0.16 16.03 -1.05
N GLU A 42 0.93 16.43 -2.06
CA GLU A 42 0.94 15.72 -3.34
C GLU A 42 1.57 14.33 -3.22
N ALA A 43 2.67 14.17 -2.48
CA ALA A 43 3.25 12.86 -2.20
C ALA A 43 2.29 11.93 -1.45
N LEU A 44 1.51 12.46 -0.50
CA LEU A 44 0.48 11.68 0.21
C LEU A 44 -0.70 11.33 -0.71
N ARG A 45 -1.06 12.21 -1.65
CA ARG A 45 -2.09 11.94 -2.65
C ARG A 45 -1.65 10.82 -3.59
N GLU A 46 -0.45 10.92 -4.15
CA GLU A 46 0.14 9.88 -5.01
C GLU A 46 0.22 8.54 -4.27
N LEU A 47 0.76 8.53 -3.05
CA LEU A 47 0.85 7.31 -2.23
C LEU A 47 -0.53 6.70 -1.97
N ARG A 48 -1.56 7.52 -1.71
CA ARG A 48 -2.92 7.03 -1.52
C ARG A 48 -3.47 6.42 -2.81
N GLU A 49 -3.28 7.07 -3.96
CA GLU A 49 -3.73 6.55 -5.25
C GLU A 49 -3.06 5.21 -5.59
N GLU A 50 -1.76 5.09 -5.34
CA GLU A 50 -1.03 3.82 -5.49
C GLU A 50 -1.59 2.73 -4.57
N LYS A 51 -1.84 3.05 -3.30
CA LYS A 51 -2.38 2.09 -2.33
C LYS A 51 -3.81 1.69 -2.64
N ASP A 52 -4.66 2.62 -3.06
CA ASP A 52 -6.03 2.34 -3.48
C ASP A 52 -6.03 1.39 -4.70
N ALA A 53 -5.14 1.62 -5.67
CA ALA A 53 -4.98 0.75 -6.83
C ALA A 53 -4.43 -0.64 -6.47
N GLU A 54 -3.45 -0.73 -5.57
CA GLU A 54 -2.90 -1.98 -5.07
C GLU A 54 -3.97 -2.81 -4.34
N ILE A 55 -4.73 -2.18 -3.45
CA ILE A 55 -5.83 -2.81 -2.72
C ILE A 55 -6.92 -3.32 -3.69
N ALA A 56 -7.27 -2.53 -4.71
CA ALA A 56 -8.24 -2.95 -5.71
C ALA A 56 -7.79 -4.21 -6.46
N ARG A 57 -6.52 -4.25 -6.92
CA ARG A 57 -5.95 -5.43 -7.59
C ARG A 57 -5.94 -6.66 -6.69
N LEU A 58 -5.50 -6.52 -5.44
CA LEU A 58 -5.47 -7.62 -4.48
C LEU A 58 -6.88 -8.17 -4.20
N ARG A 59 -7.89 -7.30 -4.10
CA ARG A 59 -9.29 -7.74 -3.95
C ARG A 59 -9.76 -8.54 -5.15
N GLU A 60 -9.52 -8.05 -6.38
CA GLU A 60 -9.89 -8.78 -7.59
C GLU A 60 -9.22 -10.15 -7.68
N GLU A 61 -7.93 -10.23 -7.35
CA GLU A 61 -7.20 -11.49 -7.33
C GLU A 61 -7.78 -12.46 -6.30
N LYS A 62 -8.05 -11.99 -5.08
CA LYS A 62 -8.63 -12.81 -4.02
C LYS A 62 -10.05 -13.26 -4.33
N ASP A 63 -10.85 -12.40 -4.94
CA ASP A 63 -12.20 -12.76 -5.36
C ASP A 63 -12.18 -13.82 -6.47
N ARG A 64 -11.24 -13.73 -7.42
CA ARG A 64 -11.03 -14.79 -8.42
C ARG A 64 -10.61 -16.10 -7.78
N GLU A 65 -9.62 -16.07 -6.89
CA GLU A 65 -9.14 -17.24 -6.16
C GLU A 65 -10.28 -17.90 -5.37
N ILE A 66 -11.03 -17.13 -4.59
CA ILE A 66 -12.19 -17.62 -3.82
C ILE A 66 -13.24 -18.25 -4.73
N ASN A 67 -13.54 -17.62 -5.87
CA ASN A 67 -14.52 -18.16 -6.80
C ASN A 67 -14.04 -19.46 -7.46
N GLN A 68 -12.76 -19.56 -7.79
CA GLN A 68 -12.17 -20.79 -8.31
C GLN A 68 -12.23 -21.91 -7.26
N LEU A 69 -11.78 -21.66 -6.02
CA LEU A 69 -11.84 -22.66 -4.95
C LEU A 69 -13.27 -23.12 -4.68
N LYS A 70 -14.26 -22.22 -4.75
CA LYS A 70 -15.68 -22.59 -4.62
C LYS A 70 -16.14 -23.49 -5.76
N ALA A 71 -15.75 -23.20 -6.99
CA ALA A 71 -16.08 -24.04 -8.14
C ALA A 71 -15.47 -25.44 -8.00
N ASP A 72 -14.18 -25.51 -7.68
CA ASP A 72 -13.47 -26.78 -7.47
C ASP A 72 -14.07 -27.59 -6.32
N TYR A 73 -14.51 -26.92 -5.24
CA TYR A 73 -15.20 -27.57 -4.12
C TYR A 73 -16.53 -28.19 -4.52
N LEU A 74 -17.34 -27.48 -5.32
CA LEU A 74 -18.62 -27.98 -5.81
C LEU A 74 -18.44 -29.18 -6.73
N GLU A 75 -17.46 -29.11 -7.63
CA GLU A 75 -17.12 -30.25 -8.52
C GLU A 75 -16.70 -31.47 -7.70
N MET A 76 -15.86 -31.29 -6.66
CA MET A 76 -15.49 -32.37 -5.77
C MET A 76 -16.71 -32.97 -5.04
N GLN A 77 -17.64 -32.14 -4.56
CA GLN A 77 -18.86 -32.63 -3.92
C GLN A 77 -19.73 -33.45 -4.87
N GLU A 78 -19.87 -33.01 -6.11
CA GLU A 78 -20.61 -33.75 -7.13
C GLU A 78 -19.98 -35.11 -7.41
N ASN A 79 -18.64 -35.15 -7.52
CA ASN A 79 -17.90 -36.40 -7.71
C ASN A 79 -18.09 -37.36 -6.54
N VAL A 80 -18.07 -36.88 -5.30
CA VAL A 80 -18.33 -37.70 -4.11
C VAL A 80 -19.75 -38.29 -4.14
N ILE A 81 -20.76 -37.47 -4.43
CA ILE A 81 -22.16 -37.93 -4.53
C ILE A 81 -22.30 -39.00 -5.62
N ASN A 82 -21.70 -38.78 -6.79
CA ASN A 82 -21.75 -39.73 -7.90
C ASN A 82 -21.14 -41.09 -7.50
N ILE A 83 -20.01 -41.09 -6.79
CA ILE A 83 -19.38 -42.31 -6.28
C ILE A 83 -20.31 -43.03 -5.28
N GLU A 84 -20.91 -42.31 -4.34
CA GLU A 84 -21.84 -42.89 -3.36
C GLU A 84 -23.04 -43.57 -4.03
N LEU A 85 -23.61 -42.93 -5.06
CA LEU A 85 -24.72 -43.48 -5.85
C LEU A 85 -24.31 -44.76 -6.60
N ILE A 86 -23.13 -44.78 -7.22
CA ILE A 86 -22.62 -45.97 -7.92
C ILE A 86 -22.45 -47.14 -6.93
N LEU A 87 -21.87 -46.89 -5.76
CA LEU A 87 -21.67 -47.92 -4.74
C LEU A 87 -23.00 -48.51 -4.25
N LEU A 88 -24.02 -47.67 -4.00
CA LEU A 88 -25.36 -48.14 -3.61
C LEU A 88 -26.04 -49.01 -4.69
N THR A 89 -25.71 -48.81 -5.96
CA THR A 89 -26.26 -49.58 -7.07
C THR A 89 -25.58 -50.94 -7.20
N LEU A 90 -24.30 -51.05 -6.85
CA LEU A 90 -23.52 -52.29 -6.94
C LEU A 90 -23.76 -53.26 -5.76
N ILE A 91 -24.31 -52.76 -4.64
CA ILE A 91 -24.53 -53.54 -3.41
C ILE A 91 -25.96 -54.13 -3.32
N LYS A 92 -26.88 -53.72 -4.21
CA LYS A 92 -28.26 -54.24 -4.30
C LYS A 92 -28.36 -55.39 -5.31
#